data_AF-A0A7X1PC34-F1
#
_entry.id   AF-A0A7X1PC34-F1
#
_cell.length_a   1.000
_cell.length_b   1.000
_cell.length_c   1.000
_cell.angle_alpha   90.00
_cell.angle_beta   90.00
_cell.angle_gamma   90.00
#
_symmetry.space_group_name_H-M   'P 1'
#
loop_
_entity.id
_entity.type
_entity.pdbx_description
1 polymer ?
#
loop_
_entity_poly.entity_id
_entity_poly.type
_entity_poly.pdbx_seq_one_letter_code
_entity_poly.pdbx_strand_id
1 'polypeptide(L)'
;MNREDDELDEDDRLIEEALAEVEARMEEAPGPAAPVRMAKQVRHVFSLKIGADELDDIVTAAEAEGVSVGAYIREAALARARSGGSRDETVKEVRSKVKDLEKAVRRL
;
A
#
# COMPACT_ATOMS: atom_id res chain seq x y z
N MET A 1 44.05 -23.00 -23.15
CA MET A 1 43.31 -23.27 -21.90
C MET A 1 43.30 -21.96 -21.14
N ASN A 2 42.20 -21.21 -21.25
CA ASN A 2 42.02 -19.95 -20.54
C ASN A 2 41.66 -20.29 -19.09
N ARG A 3 42.52 -19.89 -18.15
CA ARG A 3 42.12 -19.74 -16.74
C ARG A 3 41.65 -18.30 -16.62
N GLU A 4 40.34 -18.11 -16.78
CA GLU A 4 39.67 -16.95 -16.23
C GLU A 4 39.47 -17.31 -14.76
N ASP A 5 40.42 -16.88 -13.94
CA ASP A 5 40.25 -16.89 -12.49
C ASP A 5 39.19 -15.82 -12.21
N ASP A 6 37.95 -16.27 -11.97
CA ASP A 6 36.80 -15.46 -11.52
C ASP A 6 37.15 -14.81 -10.17
N GLU A 7 37.76 -13.63 -10.20
CA GLU A 7 37.72 -12.70 -9.08
C GLU A 7 36.27 -12.20 -8.97
N LEU A 8 35.44 -12.86 -8.16
CA LEU A 8 34.13 -12.34 -7.78
C LEU A 8 34.33 -10.93 -7.22
N ASP A 9 33.60 -9.96 -7.80
CA ASP A 9 33.60 -8.57 -7.33
C ASP A 9 33.31 -8.55 -5.81
N GLU A 10 33.92 -7.62 -5.08
CA GLU A 10 33.79 -7.52 -3.62
C GLU A 10 32.31 -7.50 -3.17
N ASP A 11 31.45 -6.93 -4.00
CA ASP A 11 29.99 -6.91 -3.84
C ASP A 11 29.35 -8.31 -3.93
N ASP A 12 29.79 -9.16 -4.85
CA ASP A 12 29.28 -10.54 -5.00
C ASP A 12 29.67 -11.41 -3.80
N ARG A 13 30.88 -11.19 -3.25
CA ARG A 13 31.34 -11.87 -2.02
C ARG A 13 30.50 -11.47 -0.81
N LEU A 14 30.15 -10.19 -0.70
CA LEU A 14 29.26 -9.68 0.36
C LEU A 14 27.84 -10.25 0.23
N ILE A 15 27.36 -10.45 -1.00
CA ILE A 15 26.05 -11.07 -1.26
C ILE A 15 26.05 -12.55 -0.88
N GLU A 16 27.06 -13.31 -1.25
CA GLU A 16 27.18 -14.73 -0.88
C GLU A 16 27.28 -14.91 0.64
N GLU A 17 28.06 -14.07 1.33
CA GLU A 17 28.18 -14.11 2.79
C GLU A 17 26.85 -13.78 3.48
N ALA A 18 26.12 -12.76 3.00
CA ALA A 18 24.81 -12.41 3.53
C ALA A 18 23.76 -13.51 3.29
N LEU A 19 23.81 -14.19 2.13
CA LEU A 19 22.92 -15.31 1.83
C LEU A 19 23.22 -16.52 2.73
N ALA A 20 24.50 -16.83 2.98
CA ALA A 20 24.91 -17.89 3.88
C ALA A 20 24.48 -17.62 5.34
N GLU A 21 24.56 -16.36 5.80
CA GLU A 21 24.08 -15.97 7.13
C GLU A 21 22.54 -16.11 7.26
N VAL A 22 21.80 -15.77 6.21
CA VAL A 22 20.33 -15.94 6.16
C VAL A 22 19.95 -17.42 6.16
N GLU A 23 20.63 -18.25 5.38
CA GLU A 23 20.38 -19.69 5.29
C GLU A 23 20.68 -20.38 6.63
N ALA A 24 21.80 -20.05 7.27
CA ALA A 24 22.15 -20.53 8.61
C ALA A 24 21.09 -20.13 9.66
N ARG A 25 20.56 -18.90 9.59
CA ARG A 25 19.46 -18.46 10.47
C ARG A 25 18.13 -19.14 10.18
N MET A 26 17.87 -19.55 8.94
CA MET A 26 16.68 -20.32 8.59
C MET A 26 16.78 -21.77 9.07
N GLU A 27 17.98 -22.36 9.03
CA GLU A 27 18.24 -23.71 9.51
C GLU A 27 18.24 -23.79 11.04
N GLU A 28 18.65 -22.73 11.73
CA GLU A 28 18.61 -22.61 13.19
C GLU A 28 17.21 -22.36 13.77
N ALA A 29 16.19 -22.05 12.97
CA ALA A 29 14.83 -21.81 13.48
C ALA A 29 14.18 -23.15 13.91
N PRO A 30 14.17 -23.51 15.22
CA PRO A 30 13.62 -24.77 15.68
C PRO A 30 12.15 -24.52 15.99
N GLY A 31 11.32 -24.58 14.96
CA GLY A 31 9.88 -24.42 15.17
C GLY A 31 9.06 -24.85 13.96
N PRO A 32 7.93 -25.54 14.16
CA PRO A 32 6.99 -25.75 13.08
C PRO A 32 6.62 -24.38 12.51
N ALA A 33 6.67 -24.24 11.18
CA ALA A 33 6.17 -23.06 10.48
C ALA A 33 4.85 -22.64 11.12
N ALA A 34 4.78 -21.40 11.63
CA ALA A 34 3.63 -20.94 12.38
C ALA A 34 2.36 -21.26 11.58
N PRO A 35 1.36 -21.94 12.17
CA PRO A 35 0.21 -22.41 11.42
C PRO A 35 -0.49 -21.22 10.77
N VAL A 36 -0.33 -21.12 9.45
CA VAL A 36 -0.97 -20.09 8.65
C VAL A 36 -2.47 -20.37 8.71
N ARG A 37 -3.20 -19.57 9.50
CA ARG A 37 -4.66 -19.63 9.53
C ARG A 37 -5.16 -19.14 8.18
N MET A 38 -5.48 -20.06 7.28
CA MET A 38 -6.15 -19.74 6.03
C MET A 38 -7.44 -18.97 6.34
N ALA A 39 -7.64 -17.86 5.65
CA ALA A 39 -8.85 -17.07 5.80
C ALA A 39 -10.06 -17.93 5.41
N LYS A 40 -11.09 -17.97 6.28
CA LYS A 40 -12.34 -18.73 6.03
C LYS A 40 -13.11 -18.27 4.78
N GLN A 41 -12.81 -17.09 4.25
CA GLN A 41 -13.42 -16.54 3.04
C GLN A 41 -12.34 -16.13 2.04
N VAL A 42 -12.55 -16.48 0.78
CA VAL A 42 -11.76 -16.02 -0.36
C VAL A 42 -11.90 -14.50 -0.43
N ARG A 43 -10.78 -13.79 -0.24
CA ARG A 43 -10.74 -12.34 -0.40
C ARG A 43 -10.30 -12.03 -1.81
N HIS A 44 -11.08 -11.22 -2.51
CA HIS A 44 -10.61 -10.62 -3.76
C HIS A 44 -9.60 -9.53 -3.40
N VAL A 45 -8.34 -9.75 -3.79
CA VAL A 45 -7.27 -8.77 -3.60
C VAL A 45 -7.01 -8.11 -4.95
N PHE A 46 -6.91 -6.79 -4.95
CA PHE A 46 -6.52 -6.02 -6.12
C PHE A 46 -5.45 -5.00 -5.70
N SER A 47 -4.56 -4.67 -6.63
CA SER A 47 -3.51 -3.68 -6.40
C SER A 47 -3.96 -2.33 -6.96
N LEU A 48 -3.77 -1.28 -6.17
CA LEU A 48 -4.00 0.11 -6.59
C LEU A 48 -2.64 0.79 -6.79
N LYS A 49 -2.54 1.61 -7.83
CA LYS A 49 -1.41 2.54 -8.01
C LYS A 49 -1.89 3.91 -7.56
N ILE A 50 -1.24 4.46 -6.55
CA ILE A 50 -1.57 5.74 -5.91
C ILE A 50 -0.26 6.51 -5.75
N GLY A 51 -0.30 7.84 -5.86
CA GLY A 51 0.88 8.67 -5.59
C GLY A 51 1.30 8.60 -4.12
N ALA A 52 2.55 8.95 -3.82
CA ALA A 52 3.04 9.01 -2.44
C ALA A 52 2.26 10.04 -1.61
N ASP A 53 2.11 11.26 -2.11
CA ASP A 53 1.36 12.33 -1.44
C ASP A 53 -0.11 11.93 -1.21
N GLU A 54 -0.74 11.29 -2.19
CA GLU A 54 -2.12 10.79 -2.08
C GLU A 54 -2.25 9.69 -1.01
N LEU A 55 -1.23 8.84 -0.87
CA LEU A 55 -1.20 7.80 0.16
C LEU A 55 -1.07 8.42 1.56
N ASP A 56 -0.22 9.43 1.72
CA ASP A 56 -0.04 10.14 3.00
C ASP A 56 -1.34 10.82 3.46
N ASP A 57 -2.08 11.44 2.53
CA ASP A 57 -3.40 12.02 2.80
C ASP A 57 -4.40 10.95 3.27
N ILE A 58 -4.41 9.78 2.61
CA ILE A 58 -5.29 8.66 2.98
C ILE A 58 -4.92 8.11 4.36
N VAL A 59 -3.62 7.98 4.65
CA VAL A 59 -3.12 7.52 5.96
C VAL A 59 -3.57 8.49 7.05
N THR A 60 -3.35 9.79 6.85
CA THR A 60 -3.75 10.84 7.80
C THR A 60 -5.26 10.81 8.07
N ALA A 61 -6.08 10.64 7.03
CA ALA A 61 -7.53 10.53 7.18
C ALA A 61 -7.95 9.26 7.93
N ALA A 62 -7.33 8.12 7.62
CA ALA A 62 -7.60 6.86 8.31
C ALA A 62 -7.22 6.93 9.81
N GLU A 63 -6.10 7.56 10.14
CA GLU A 63 -5.65 7.79 11.52
C GLU A 63 -6.60 8.71 12.29
N ALA A 64 -7.07 9.80 11.66
CA ALA A 64 -8.04 10.70 12.28
C ALA A 64 -9.36 10.00 12.63
N GLU A 65 -9.75 8.99 11.85
CA GLU A 65 -10.94 8.17 12.08
C GLU A 65 -10.67 6.93 12.95
N GLY A 66 -9.41 6.69 13.34
CA GLY A 66 -9.01 5.55 14.17
C GLY A 66 -9.17 4.19 13.47
N VAL A 67 -9.13 4.16 12.13
CA VAL A 67 -9.32 2.95 11.32
C VAL A 67 -8.06 2.61 10.51
N SER A 68 -7.93 1.35 10.08
CA SER A 68 -6.85 0.97 9.16
C SER A 68 -7.06 1.57 7.76
N VAL A 69 -5.98 1.88 7.05
CA VAL A 69 -6.01 2.36 5.65
C VAL A 69 -6.89 1.48 4.75
N GLY A 70 -6.79 0.15 4.88
CA GLY A 70 -7.61 -0.77 4.09
C GLY A 70 -9.12 -0.70 4.41
N ALA A 71 -9.47 -0.48 5.68
CA ALA A 71 -10.86 -0.29 6.09
C ALA A 71 -11.40 1.06 5.56
N TYR A 72 -10.60 2.11 5.69
CA TYR A 72 -10.92 3.44 5.18
C TYR A 72 -11.22 3.43 3.67
N ILE A 73 -10.31 2.88 2.86
CA ILE A 73 -10.48 2.75 1.40
C ILE A 73 -11.73 1.93 1.07
N ARG A 74 -11.98 0.83 1.80
CA ARG A 74 -13.15 -0.02 1.59
C ARG A 74 -14.44 0.75 1.85
N GLU A 75 -14.53 1.49 2.94
CA GLU A 75 -15.72 2.25 3.31
C GLU A 75 -15.99 3.39 2.33
N ALA A 76 -14.95 4.12 1.93
CA ALA A 76 -15.03 5.14 0.90
C ALA A 76 -15.53 4.57 -0.45
N ALA A 77 -14.98 3.43 -0.88
CA ALA A 77 -15.39 2.76 -2.11
C ALA A 77 -16.85 2.27 -2.05
N LEU A 78 -17.27 1.70 -0.91
CA LEU A 78 -18.65 1.25 -0.70
C LEU A 78 -19.63 2.41 -0.63
N ALA A 79 -19.29 3.49 0.06
CA ALA A 79 -20.10 4.72 0.10
C ALA A 79 -20.30 5.26 -1.31
N ARG A 80 -19.23 5.29 -2.12
CA ARG A 80 -19.30 5.71 -3.52
C ARG A 80 -20.18 4.79 -4.37
N ALA A 81 -20.00 3.47 -4.26
CA ALA A 81 -20.82 2.50 -5.00
C ALA A 81 -22.31 2.58 -4.63
N ARG A 82 -22.63 2.80 -3.35
CA ARG A 82 -24.02 2.96 -2.86
C ARG A 82 -24.67 4.26 -3.34
N SER A 83 -23.88 5.33 -3.48
CA SER A 83 -24.39 6.60 -3.98
C SER A 83 -24.81 6.55 -5.46
N GLY A 84 -24.52 5.47 -6.18
CA GLY A 84 -24.82 5.33 -7.61
C GLY A 84 -24.08 6.36 -8.49
N GLY A 85 -23.20 7.16 -7.88
CA GLY A 85 -22.70 8.37 -8.49
C GLY A 85 -21.80 8.07 -9.67
N SER A 86 -22.26 8.48 -10.85
CA SER A 86 -21.39 8.60 -12.01
C SER A 86 -20.24 9.56 -11.67
N ARG A 87 -19.04 9.34 -12.24
CA ARG A 87 -17.88 10.24 -12.10
C ARG A 87 -18.27 11.71 -12.34
N ASP A 88 -19.19 11.95 -13.26
CA ASP A 88 -19.72 13.28 -13.59
C ASP A 88 -20.46 13.94 -12.43
N GLU A 89 -21.13 13.16 -11.59
CA GLU A 89 -21.90 13.66 -10.45
C GLU A 89 -20.98 14.15 -9.32
N THR A 90 -19.88 13.44 -9.06
CA THR A 90 -18.85 13.91 -8.12
C THR A 90 -18.13 15.14 -8.64
N VAL A 91 -17.81 15.19 -9.93
CA VAL A 91 -17.18 16.39 -10.50
C VAL A 91 -18.10 17.60 -10.39
N LYS A 92 -19.41 17.43 -10.60
CA LYS A 92 -20.40 18.50 -10.36
C LYS A 92 -20.46 18.91 -8.89
N GLU A 93 -20.48 17.95 -7.97
CA GLU A 93 -20.53 18.24 -6.53
C GLU A 93 -19.28 18.99 -6.05
N VAL A 94 -18.08 18.53 -6.45
CA VAL A 94 -16.80 19.19 -6.13
C VAL A 94 -16.78 20.61 -6.68
N ARG A 95 -17.17 20.81 -7.95
CA ARG A 95 -17.27 22.16 -8.54
C ARG A 95 -18.25 23.05 -7.78
N SER A 96 -19.37 22.52 -7.32
CA SER A 96 -20.33 23.28 -6.51
C SER A 96 -19.69 23.72 -5.19
N LYS A 97 -19.03 22.79 -4.47
CA LYS A 97 -18.38 23.09 -3.19
C LYS A 97 -17.24 24.10 -3.34
N VAL A 98 -16.43 24.00 -4.39
CA VAL A 98 -15.38 24.99 -4.71
C VAL A 98 -16.00 26.37 -4.94
N LYS A 99 -17.08 26.46 -5.72
CA LYS A 99 -17.77 27.73 -5.99
C LYS A 99 -18.37 28.35 -4.73
N ASP A 100 -18.85 27.53 -3.80
CA ASP A 100 -19.40 28.02 -2.53
C ASP A 100 -18.28 28.49 -1.59
N LEU A 101 -17.13 27.82 -1.58
CA LEU A 101 -15.93 28.27 -0.87
C LEU A 101 -15.40 29.59 -1.43
N GLU A 102 -15.31 29.75 -2.75
CA GLU A 102 -14.90 31.00 -3.40
C GLU A 102 -15.82 32.17 -3.01
N LYS A 103 -17.14 31.93 -2.97
CA LYS A 103 -18.10 32.96 -2.52
C LYS A 103 -17.92 33.31 -1.04
N ALA A 104 -17.63 32.32 -0.20
CA ALA A 104 -17.40 32.56 1.23
C ALA A 104 -16.14 33.40 1.44
N VAL A 105 -15.04 33.07 0.73
CA VAL A 105 -13.79 33.84 0.77
C VAL A 105 -13.97 35.26 0.23
N ARG A 106 -14.78 35.46 -0.82
CA ARG A 106 -15.05 36.81 -1.38
C ARG A 106 -15.91 37.72 -0.50
N ARG A 107 -16.54 37.16 0.54
CA ARG A 107 -17.41 37.89 1.49
C ARG A 107 -16.69 38.26 2.79
N LEU A 108 -15.47 37.76 2.98
CA LEU A 108 -14.53 38.21 4.00
C LEU A 108 -13.74 39.41 3.48
#